data_AF-A0A970U7P1-F1
#
_entry.id   AF-A0A970U7P1-F1
#
_cell.length_a   1.000
_cell.length_b   1.000
_cell.length_c   1.000
_cell.angle_alpha   90.00
_cell.angle_beta   90.00
_cell.angle_gamma   90.00
#
_symmetry.space_group_name_H-M   'P 1'
#
loop_
_entity.id
_entity.type
_entity.pdbx_description
1 polymer ?
#
loop_
_entity_poly.entity_id
_entity_poly.type
_entity_poly.pdbx_seq_one_letter_code
_entity_poly.pdbx_strand_id
1 'polypeptide(L)'
;MKKTLLTITLALVIVFSALSIPAMALTDMEGYPIPDLEKPVSLTVRRGQNHEEELLLRLTQPESIVNLYEPYYIAIELDIKINNGAWFFDRTPGHFREPDIADYYEEKYPDISIGSIVLYPGSIIHDEHNSFDSWLYPEFIGLDGWDLTNNTYYFRYRYICEYDAYDGATGAYGYKDVVSLWSDIAAIGKGADSQIPTSLEAPQNLAGQIKKDMNQKPYFTFTHTIPESVIKANQDTEIVGVLDWRPEGGVWASETADGMAYQPGNVLLSSTEFTPPSFDADEIEKQNWQFRM
;
A
#
# COMPACT_ATOMS: atom_id res chain seq x y z
N MET A 1 26.49 49.68 -29.94
CA MET A 1 25.72 48.47 -30.29
C MET A 1 26.52 47.17 -30.19
N LYS A 2 27.68 47.00 -30.85
CA LYS A 2 28.42 45.71 -30.84
C LYS A 2 28.89 45.23 -29.46
N LYS A 3 29.31 46.14 -28.57
CA LYS A 3 29.73 45.79 -27.19
C LYS A 3 28.57 45.28 -26.33
N THR A 4 27.41 45.94 -26.41
CA THR A 4 26.21 45.59 -25.64
C THR A 4 25.65 44.22 -26.05
N LEU A 5 25.68 43.89 -27.35
CA LEU A 5 25.25 42.59 -27.85
C LEU A 5 26.17 41.46 -27.36
N LEU A 6 27.49 41.68 -27.37
CA LEU A 6 28.48 40.72 -26.86
C LEU A 6 28.31 40.44 -25.36
N THR A 7 28.02 41.47 -24.55
CA THR A 7 27.80 41.32 -23.11
C THR A 7 26.53 40.52 -22.81
N ILE A 8 25.45 40.73 -23.57
CA ILE A 8 24.19 39.99 -23.40
C ILE A 8 24.37 38.52 -23.80
N THR A 9 25.06 38.25 -24.91
CA THR A 9 25.33 36.87 -25.35
C THR A 9 26.20 36.12 -24.33
N LEU A 10 27.23 36.77 -23.77
CA LEU A 10 28.10 36.14 -22.78
C LEU A 10 27.36 35.84 -21.46
N ALA A 11 26.48 36.75 -21.01
CA ALA A 11 25.65 36.54 -19.83
C ALA A 11 24.66 35.38 -20.02
N LEU A 12 24.04 35.27 -21.19
CA LEU A 12 23.16 34.14 -21.54
C LEU A 12 23.92 32.82 -21.58
N VAL A 13 25.12 32.77 -22.18
CA VAL A 13 25.94 31.56 -22.19
C VAL A 13 26.31 31.14 -20.77
N ILE A 14 26.69 32.06 -19.89
CA ILE A 14 27.01 31.73 -18.49
C ILE A 14 25.79 31.20 -17.74
N VAL A 15 24.60 31.79 -17.92
CA VAL A 15 23.36 31.30 -17.31
C VAL A 15 22.98 29.91 -17.84
N PHE A 16 23.08 29.66 -19.15
CA PHE A 16 22.82 28.33 -19.72
C PHE A 16 23.89 27.30 -19.32
N SER A 17 25.15 27.72 -19.14
CA SER A 17 26.24 26.87 -18.65
C SER A 17 26.06 26.51 -17.17
N ALA A 18 25.59 27.45 -16.35
CA ALA A 18 25.29 27.22 -14.94
C ALA A 18 24.04 26.34 -14.74
N LEU A 19 23.08 26.39 -15.68
CA LEU A 19 21.91 25.51 -15.70
C LEU A 19 22.21 24.09 -16.24
N SER A 20 23.41 23.85 -16.76
CA SER A 20 23.85 22.54 -17.28
C SER A 20 24.96 21.89 -16.44
N ILE A 21 25.19 22.39 -15.22
CA ILE A 21 25.87 21.58 -14.20
C ILE A 21 24.93 20.39 -13.93
N PRO A 22 25.30 19.15 -14.27
CA PRO A 22 24.50 18.01 -13.88
C PRO A 22 24.34 18.09 -12.37
N ALA A 23 23.09 18.16 -11.89
CA ALA A 23 22.83 18.00 -10.47
C ALA A 23 23.56 16.72 -10.06
N MET A 24 24.60 16.83 -9.23
CA MET A 24 25.25 15.65 -8.70
C MET A 24 24.15 14.94 -7.94
N ALA A 25 23.70 13.79 -8.46
CA ALA A 25 22.74 12.97 -7.78
C ALA A 25 23.29 12.72 -6.38
N LEU A 26 22.47 13.01 -5.37
CA LEU A 26 22.84 12.64 -4.02
C LEU A 26 23.03 11.13 -4.01
N THR A 27 24.11 10.64 -3.41
CA THR A 27 24.33 9.20 -3.23
C THR A 27 24.38 8.87 -1.75
N ASP A 28 24.05 7.63 -1.41
CA ASP A 28 24.34 7.08 -0.10
C ASP A 28 25.85 6.82 0.08
N MET A 29 26.21 6.20 1.21
CA MET A 29 27.59 5.84 1.54
C MET A 29 28.18 4.72 0.67
N GLU A 30 27.35 3.92 0.02
CA GLU A 30 27.77 2.86 -0.91
C GLU A 30 27.85 3.36 -2.36
N GLY A 31 27.44 4.60 -2.61
CA GLY A 31 27.48 5.25 -3.91
C GLY A 31 26.23 5.01 -4.75
N TYR A 32 25.17 4.44 -4.19
CA TYR A 32 23.88 4.32 -4.87
C TYR A 32 23.18 5.67 -4.92
N PRO A 33 22.57 6.03 -6.06
CA PRO A 33 21.82 7.27 -6.20
C PRO A 33 20.59 7.25 -5.29
N ILE A 34 20.43 8.28 -4.46
CA ILE A 34 19.22 8.44 -3.65
C ILE A 34 18.01 8.60 -4.57
N PRO A 35 16.97 7.76 -4.44
CA PRO A 35 15.86 7.74 -5.38
C PRO A 35 14.92 8.92 -5.19
N ASP A 36 14.28 9.34 -6.29
CA ASP A 36 13.08 10.17 -6.23
C ASP A 36 11.89 9.30 -5.81
N LEU A 37 11.11 9.77 -4.84
CA LEU A 37 9.96 9.03 -4.31
C LEU A 37 8.65 9.66 -4.80
N GLU A 38 7.90 8.91 -5.61
CA GLU A 38 6.50 9.23 -5.90
C GLU A 38 5.65 9.18 -4.63
N LYS A 39 4.60 10.00 -4.55
CA LYS A 39 3.70 10.00 -3.39
C LYS A 39 2.80 8.76 -3.37
N PRO A 40 2.36 8.28 -2.19
CA PRO A 40 1.28 7.28 -2.12
C PRO A 40 0.01 7.81 -2.78
N VAL A 41 -0.76 6.91 -3.42
CA VAL A 41 -2.02 7.28 -4.11
C VAL A 41 -3.22 6.54 -3.52
N SER A 42 -4.40 7.11 -3.75
CA SER A 42 -5.69 6.54 -3.34
C SER A 42 -5.78 6.19 -1.85
N LEU A 43 -5.27 7.07 -0.97
CA LEU A 43 -5.43 6.89 0.46
C LEU A 43 -6.90 7.07 0.85
N THR A 44 -7.48 6.03 1.47
CA THR A 44 -8.83 6.07 2.04
C THR A 44 -8.83 5.50 3.46
N VAL A 45 -9.91 5.76 4.20
CA VAL A 45 -10.11 5.22 5.54
C VAL A 45 -11.55 4.76 5.72
N ARG A 46 -11.72 3.62 6.38
CA ARG A 46 -13.03 3.05 6.72
C ARG A 46 -12.98 2.32 8.06
N ARG A 47 -14.14 2.00 8.62
CA ARG A 47 -14.24 1.11 9.78
C ARG A 47 -13.93 -0.32 9.37
N GLY A 48 -13.22 -1.04 10.23
CA GLY A 48 -13.09 -2.50 10.16
C GLY A 48 -14.43 -3.19 10.34
N GLN A 49 -14.58 -4.38 9.75
CA GLN A 49 -15.80 -5.18 9.90
C GLN A 49 -15.78 -6.05 11.17
N ASN A 50 -14.60 -6.37 11.70
CA ASN A 50 -14.41 -7.38 12.74
C ASN A 50 -14.28 -6.80 14.15
N HIS A 51 -13.87 -5.53 14.27
CA HIS A 51 -13.65 -4.86 15.56
C HIS A 51 -14.21 -3.43 15.50
N GLU A 52 -15.07 -3.07 16.48
CA GLU A 52 -15.75 -1.76 16.51
C GLU A 52 -14.79 -0.56 16.60
N GLU A 53 -13.55 -0.81 17.03
CA GLU A 53 -12.50 0.19 17.23
C GLU A 53 -11.43 0.17 16.14
N GLU A 54 -11.56 -0.68 15.12
CA GLU A 54 -10.58 -0.78 14.05
C GLU A 54 -10.87 0.23 12.93
N LEU A 55 -9.85 0.97 12.52
CA LEU A 55 -9.83 1.69 11.24
C LEU A 55 -8.92 0.96 10.25
N LEU A 56 -9.37 0.87 9.01
CA LEU A 56 -8.61 0.35 7.89
C LEU A 56 -8.22 1.52 6.99
N LEU A 57 -6.92 1.77 6.88
CA LEU A 57 -6.36 2.74 5.94
C LEU A 57 -5.90 2.00 4.70
N ARG A 58 -6.53 2.27 3.57
CA ARG A 58 -6.18 1.65 2.30
C ARG A 58 -5.31 2.58 1.48
N LEU A 59 -4.25 2.04 0.88
CA LEU A 59 -3.42 2.79 -0.05
C LEU A 59 -3.03 1.94 -1.25
N THR A 60 -2.77 2.59 -2.38
CA THR A 60 -2.20 1.98 -3.58
C THR A 60 -0.77 2.48 -3.77
N GLN A 61 0.15 1.54 -3.96
CA GLN A 61 1.58 1.85 -4.10
C GLN A 61 1.91 2.06 -5.58
N PRO A 62 2.61 3.16 -5.95
CA PRO A 62 3.16 3.29 -7.28
C PRO A 62 4.15 2.16 -7.57
N GLU A 63 4.12 1.63 -8.80
CA GLU A 63 5.04 0.57 -9.23
C GLU A 63 6.51 1.01 -9.09
N SER A 64 6.79 2.30 -9.30
CA SER A 64 8.13 2.89 -9.09
C SER A 64 8.62 2.73 -7.65
N ILE A 65 7.73 2.74 -6.65
CA ILE A 65 8.10 2.53 -5.25
C ILE A 65 8.30 1.06 -4.93
N VAL A 66 7.44 0.17 -5.47
CA VAL A 66 7.59 -1.29 -5.28
C VAL A 66 8.95 -1.77 -5.79
N ASN A 67 9.42 -1.22 -6.91
CA ASN A 67 10.73 -1.54 -7.48
C ASN A 67 11.93 -1.06 -6.62
N LEU A 68 11.69 -0.26 -5.58
CA LEU A 68 12.74 0.23 -4.67
C LEU A 68 12.91 -0.63 -3.40
N TYR A 69 12.04 -1.61 -3.15
CA TYR A 69 12.06 -2.40 -1.89
C TYR A 69 13.26 -3.33 -1.74
N GLU A 70 13.84 -3.80 -2.85
CA GLU A 70 15.08 -4.58 -2.81
C GLU A 70 16.33 -3.70 -2.62
N PRO A 71 16.54 -2.62 -3.41
CA PRO A 71 17.77 -1.83 -3.31
C PRO A 71 17.80 -0.82 -2.16
N TYR A 72 16.65 -0.45 -1.58
CA TYR A 72 16.59 0.60 -0.56
C TYR A 72 15.72 0.21 0.63
N TYR A 73 16.02 0.81 1.77
CA TYR A 73 15.13 0.80 2.91
C TYR A 73 14.00 1.82 2.70
N ILE A 74 12.84 1.32 2.26
CA ILE A 74 11.62 2.13 2.09
C ILE A 74 10.65 1.84 3.23
N ALA A 75 10.19 2.90 3.89
CA ALA A 75 9.12 2.86 4.87
C ALA A 75 7.98 3.81 4.48
N ILE A 76 6.79 3.60 5.05
CA ILE A 76 5.66 4.52 4.97
C ILE A 76 5.47 5.18 6.33
N GLU A 77 5.38 6.50 6.34
CA GLU A 77 5.11 7.30 7.53
C GLU A 77 3.64 7.75 7.53
N LEU A 78 2.90 7.34 8.55
CA LEU A 78 1.56 7.83 8.87
C LEU A 78 1.65 9.15 9.61
N ASP A 79 0.79 10.10 9.25
CA ASP A 79 0.54 11.27 10.07
C ASP A 79 -0.95 11.53 10.20
N ILE A 80 -1.33 12.04 11.38
CA ILE A 80 -2.71 12.07 11.85
C ILE A 80 -3.00 13.45 12.41
N LYS A 81 -4.24 13.90 12.22
CA LYS A 81 -4.74 15.14 12.79
C LYS A 81 -6.19 14.97 13.20
N ILE A 82 -6.56 15.55 14.34
CA ILE A 82 -7.93 15.54 14.85
C ILE A 82 -8.54 16.93 14.67
N ASN A 83 -9.70 17.02 14.02
CA ASN A 83 -10.41 18.26 13.73
C ASN A 83 -9.50 19.31 13.05
N ASN A 84 -9.47 20.54 13.57
CA ASN A 84 -8.61 21.63 13.10
C ASN A 84 -7.29 21.70 13.89
N GLY A 85 -6.89 20.63 14.57
CA GLY A 85 -5.63 20.53 15.30
C GLY A 85 -4.41 20.56 14.38
N ALA A 86 -3.23 20.50 15.01
CA ALA A 86 -1.98 20.26 14.30
C ALA A 86 -1.89 18.79 13.86
N TRP A 87 -1.10 18.56 12.82
CA TRP A 87 -0.60 17.22 12.51
C TRP A 87 0.27 16.72 13.67
N PHE A 88 0.17 15.43 13.96
CA PHE A 88 0.76 14.84 15.14
C PHE A 88 2.29 14.81 15.05
N PHE A 89 2.83 14.42 13.90
CA PHE A 89 4.27 14.30 13.71
C PHE A 89 4.86 15.56 13.05
N ASP A 90 5.60 16.33 13.83
CA ASP A 90 6.42 17.44 13.34
C ASP A 90 7.90 16.99 13.29
N ARG A 91 8.31 16.48 12.12
CA ARG A 91 9.69 16.07 11.81
C ARG A 91 10.14 16.77 10.54
N THR A 92 11.37 17.29 10.57
CA THR A 92 12.05 17.82 9.38
C THR A 92 12.86 16.71 8.70
N PRO A 93 12.51 16.30 7.46
CA PRO A 93 13.27 15.30 6.69
C PRO A 93 14.70 15.73 6.38
N GLY A 94 15.57 14.77 6.08
CA GLY A 94 16.95 15.02 5.60
C GLY A 94 17.96 15.45 6.67
N HIS A 95 17.51 15.63 7.92
CA HIS A 95 18.42 15.83 9.04
C HIS A 95 19.09 14.53 9.46
N PHE A 96 20.38 14.63 9.81
CA PHE A 96 21.14 13.53 10.37
C PHE A 96 20.55 13.09 11.72
N ARG A 97 20.48 11.78 11.93
CA ARG A 97 20.08 11.13 13.18
C ARG A 97 21.04 9.98 13.45
N GLU A 98 21.38 9.74 14.71
CA GLU A 98 22.06 8.49 15.10
C GLU A 98 21.11 7.29 15.09
N PRO A 99 19.89 7.35 15.68
CA PRO A 99 18.93 6.27 15.56
C PRO A 99 18.27 6.23 14.17
N ASP A 100 17.83 5.04 13.77
CA ASP A 100 17.00 4.85 12.58
C ASP A 100 15.62 5.51 12.76
N ILE A 101 14.80 5.54 11.71
CA ILE A 101 13.52 6.24 11.75
C ILE A 101 12.53 5.62 12.75
N ALA A 102 12.55 4.31 12.96
CA ALA A 102 11.64 3.63 13.88
C ALA A 102 12.04 3.95 15.33
N ASP A 103 13.32 3.79 15.65
CA ASP A 103 13.89 4.13 16.96
C ASP A 103 13.68 5.62 17.29
N TYR A 104 13.84 6.52 16.30
CA TYR A 104 13.53 7.95 16.47
C TYR A 104 12.08 8.19 16.94
N TYR A 105 11.12 7.47 16.34
CA TYR A 105 9.72 7.59 16.73
C TYR A 105 9.45 6.94 18.09
N GLU A 106 10.10 5.82 18.42
CA GLU A 106 10.02 5.19 19.74
C GLU A 106 10.44 6.14 20.86
N GLU A 107 11.61 6.74 20.71
CA GLU A 107 12.19 7.62 21.72
C GLU A 107 11.36 8.90 21.90
N LYS A 108 10.82 9.43 20.81
CA LYS A 108 10.07 10.69 20.82
C LYS A 108 8.63 10.49 21.31
N TYR A 109 8.03 9.32 21.07
CA TYR A 109 6.64 9.02 21.41
C TYR A 109 6.51 7.63 22.06
N PRO A 110 6.95 7.47 23.31
CA PRO A 110 6.99 6.16 23.98
C PRO A 110 5.62 5.53 24.24
N ASP A 111 4.54 6.31 24.15
CA ASP A 111 3.16 5.85 24.36
C ASP A 111 2.45 5.47 23.04
N ILE A 112 3.17 5.47 21.91
CA ILE A 112 2.64 5.20 20.56
C ILE A 112 3.25 3.90 20.02
N SER A 113 2.43 3.09 19.34
CA SER A 113 2.91 1.90 18.66
C SER A 113 3.51 2.26 17.29
N ILE A 114 4.84 2.18 17.18
CA ILE A 114 5.57 2.60 15.97
C ILE A 114 5.22 1.74 14.77
N GLY A 115 4.91 0.45 14.97
CA GLY A 115 4.52 -0.47 13.90
C GLY A 115 3.26 -0.05 13.15
N SER A 116 2.56 0.99 13.60
CA SER A 116 1.39 1.58 12.93
C SER A 116 1.66 2.98 12.37
N ILE A 117 2.81 3.58 12.72
CA ILE A 117 3.26 4.89 12.24
C ILE A 117 4.29 4.73 11.14
N VAL A 118 5.22 3.79 11.31
CA VAL A 118 6.24 3.43 10.34
C VAL A 118 5.94 2.01 9.86
N LEU A 119 5.44 1.90 8.63
CA LEU A 119 5.13 0.63 8.00
C LEU A 119 6.22 0.25 7.02
N TYR A 120 6.59 -1.04 6.97
CA TYR A 120 7.53 -1.56 5.97
C TYR A 120 6.77 -2.21 4.81
N PRO A 121 6.50 -1.48 3.72
CA PRO A 121 5.62 -1.96 2.66
C PRO A 121 6.12 -3.23 1.97
N GLY A 122 7.43 -3.46 1.89
CA GLY A 122 8.00 -4.69 1.33
C GLY A 122 7.65 -5.96 2.11
N SER A 123 7.09 -5.83 3.32
CA SER A 123 6.63 -6.95 4.16
C SER A 123 5.11 -7.08 4.23
N ILE A 124 4.37 -6.21 3.53
CA ILE A 124 2.90 -6.17 3.55
C ILE A 124 2.36 -6.96 2.37
N ILE A 125 1.39 -7.82 2.61
CA ILE A 125 0.64 -8.48 1.54
C ILE A 125 -0.20 -7.41 0.83
N HIS A 126 0.01 -7.25 -0.46
CA HIS A 126 -0.78 -6.41 -1.33
C HIS A 126 -1.32 -7.21 -2.51
N ASP A 127 -2.38 -6.71 -3.13
CA ASP A 127 -2.91 -7.31 -4.36
C ASP A 127 -1.99 -7.09 -5.57
N GLU A 128 -2.34 -7.71 -6.69
CA GLU A 128 -1.61 -7.59 -7.96
C GLU A 128 -1.63 -6.16 -8.57
N HIS A 129 -2.43 -5.27 -7.98
CA HIS A 129 -2.50 -3.85 -8.30
C HIS A 129 -1.92 -2.97 -7.18
N ASN A 130 -1.06 -3.56 -6.33
CA ASN A 130 -0.30 -2.90 -5.28
C ASN A 130 -1.13 -2.17 -4.22
N SER A 131 -2.40 -2.55 -4.04
CA SER A 131 -3.26 -1.98 -3.01
C SER A 131 -3.34 -2.88 -1.78
N PHE A 132 -3.35 -2.27 -0.59
CA PHE A 132 -3.42 -2.99 0.68
C PHE A 132 -4.07 -2.14 1.78
N ASP A 133 -4.51 -2.83 2.84
CA ASP A 133 -4.98 -2.19 4.06
C ASP A 133 -3.94 -2.22 5.16
N SER A 134 -3.83 -1.11 5.87
CA SER A 134 -3.14 -1.01 7.15
C SER A 134 -4.15 -0.85 8.27
N TRP A 135 -4.00 -1.67 9.31
CA TRP A 135 -4.82 -1.60 10.51
C TRP A 135 -4.35 -0.49 11.44
N LEU A 136 -5.28 0.34 11.88
CA LEU A 136 -5.04 1.37 12.88
C LEU A 136 -6.05 1.26 14.02
N TYR A 137 -5.52 1.04 15.20
CA TYR A 137 -6.26 0.99 16.45
C TYR A 137 -6.03 2.29 17.24
N PRO A 138 -7.01 2.76 18.02
CA PRO A 138 -6.92 4.03 18.74
C PRO A 138 -5.77 4.03 19.75
N GLU A 139 -5.52 2.91 20.42
CA GLU A 139 -4.43 2.75 21.38
C GLU A 139 -3.05 2.91 20.74
N PHE A 140 -2.91 2.62 19.44
CA PHE A 140 -1.64 2.78 18.73
C PHE A 140 -1.19 4.23 18.66
N ILE A 141 -2.12 5.18 18.82
CA ILE A 141 -1.86 6.61 18.82
C ILE A 141 -2.21 7.26 20.17
N GLY A 142 -2.27 6.46 21.23
CA GLY A 142 -2.53 6.91 22.60
C GLY A 142 -3.95 7.41 22.85
N LEU A 143 -4.95 6.91 22.10
CA LEU A 143 -6.35 7.19 22.34
C LEU A 143 -7.05 6.00 23.03
N ASP A 144 -8.02 6.31 23.88
CA ASP A 144 -8.88 5.29 24.53
C ASP A 144 -9.97 4.74 23.58
N GLY A 145 -10.18 5.38 22.42
CA GLY A 145 -11.23 5.02 21.46
C GLY A 145 -11.46 6.10 20.39
N TRP A 146 -12.18 5.74 19.33
CA TRP A 146 -12.56 6.68 18.27
C TRP A 146 -13.88 7.40 18.59
N ASP A 147 -13.84 8.72 18.78
CA ASP A 147 -15.06 9.55 18.84
C ASP A 147 -15.41 10.09 17.46
N LEU A 148 -15.92 9.22 16.60
CA LEU A 148 -16.33 9.55 15.23
C LEU A 148 -17.58 10.44 15.16
N THR A 149 -18.28 10.65 16.29
CA THR A 149 -19.48 11.49 16.34
C THR A 149 -19.11 12.96 16.51
N ASN A 150 -18.16 13.26 17.40
CA ASN A 150 -17.77 14.64 17.70
C ASN A 150 -16.52 15.07 16.93
N ASN A 151 -15.66 14.13 16.54
CA ASN A 151 -14.41 14.42 15.87
C ASN A 151 -14.39 13.95 14.40
N THR A 152 -13.59 14.65 13.61
CA THR A 152 -13.12 14.19 12.30
C THR A 152 -11.64 13.88 12.42
N TYR A 153 -11.24 12.67 12.03
CA TYR A 153 -9.85 12.25 11.99
C TYR A 153 -9.35 12.34 10.56
N TYR A 154 -8.16 12.90 10.38
CA TYR A 154 -7.52 13.10 9.08
C TYR A 154 -6.21 12.33 9.05
N PHE A 155 -5.94 11.67 7.94
CA PHE A 155 -4.78 10.83 7.73
C PHE A 155 -4.07 11.19 6.45
N ARG A 156 -2.75 11.06 6.46
CA ARG A 156 -1.91 11.17 5.26
C ARG A 156 -0.71 10.23 5.39
N TYR A 157 -0.28 9.70 4.25
CA TYR A 157 0.92 8.87 4.16
C TYR A 157 1.99 9.56 3.33
N ARG A 158 3.25 9.24 3.59
CA ARG A 158 4.35 9.47 2.65
C ARG A 158 5.36 8.34 2.76
N TYR A 159 6.08 8.07 1.68
CA TYR A 159 7.26 7.23 1.72
C TYR A 159 8.47 7.96 2.31
N ILE A 160 9.31 7.19 2.98
CA ILE A 160 10.64 7.53 3.48
C ILE A 160 11.62 6.56 2.82
N CYS A 161 12.70 7.08 2.24
CA CYS A 161 13.89 6.29 1.91
C CYS A 161 14.97 6.70 2.90
N GLU A 162 15.32 5.80 3.82
CA GLU A 162 16.40 6.00 4.78
C GLU A 162 17.70 5.41 4.24
N TYR A 163 18.81 6.09 4.51
CA TYR A 163 20.12 5.70 4.04
C TYR A 163 21.21 6.11 5.03
N ASP A 164 22.29 5.32 5.05
CA ASP A 164 23.44 5.58 5.91
C ASP A 164 24.10 6.91 5.57
N ALA A 165 24.53 7.63 6.60
CA ALA A 165 25.20 8.90 6.48
C ALA A 165 26.31 9.04 7.54
N TYR A 166 27.35 9.79 7.19
CA TYR A 166 28.41 10.20 8.11
C TYR A 166 28.32 11.71 8.34
N ASP A 167 28.22 12.12 9.61
CA ASP A 167 28.30 13.53 9.99
C ASP A 167 29.75 13.91 10.31
N GLY A 168 30.40 14.60 9.39
CA GLY A 168 31.78 15.05 9.56
C GLY A 168 31.98 16.07 10.67
N ALA A 169 30.92 16.74 11.16
CA ALA A 169 31.04 17.71 12.25
C ALA A 169 31.15 17.03 13.62
N THR A 170 30.42 15.93 13.82
CA THR A 170 30.36 15.17 15.08
C THR A 170 31.23 13.91 15.05
N GLY A 171 31.58 13.41 13.86
CA GLY A 171 32.31 12.16 13.67
C GLY A 171 31.44 10.91 13.86
N ALA A 172 30.11 11.07 13.82
CA ALA A 172 29.15 9.99 14.05
C ALA A 172 28.67 9.36 12.74
N TYR A 173 28.37 8.06 12.80
CA TYR A 173 27.62 7.34 11.78
C TYR A 173 26.17 7.25 12.22
N GLY A 174 25.26 7.32 11.25
CA GLY A 174 23.83 7.28 11.48
C GLY A 174 23.11 7.37 10.15
N TYR A 175 21.95 8.03 10.15
CA TYR A 175 21.00 7.99 9.06
C TYR A 175 20.58 9.38 8.60
N LYS A 176 20.23 9.46 7.32
CA LYS A 176 19.46 10.54 6.72
C LYS A 176 18.32 9.94 5.91
N ASP A 177 17.37 10.77 5.54
CA ASP A 177 16.24 10.34 4.73
C ASP A 177 15.86 11.36 3.68
N VAL A 178 15.32 10.86 2.58
CA VAL A 178 14.46 11.62 1.67
C VAL A 178 13.03 11.13 1.80
N VAL A 179 12.07 12.01 1.52
CA VAL A 179 10.65 11.69 1.62
C VAL A 179 9.93 12.08 0.35
N SER A 180 8.89 11.31 0.02
CA SER A 180 7.91 11.72 -0.98
C SER A 180 7.05 12.89 -0.49
N LEU A 181 6.27 13.49 -1.41
CA LEU A 181 5.16 14.33 -1.01
C LEU A 181 4.11 13.50 -0.23
N TRP A 182 3.35 14.17 0.61
CA TRP A 182 2.19 13.55 1.25
C TRP A 182 1.16 13.08 0.21
N SER A 183 0.50 11.97 0.52
CA SER A 183 -0.71 11.50 -0.15
C SER A 183 -1.81 12.55 -0.10
N ASP A 184 -2.89 12.30 -0.83
CA ASP A 184 -4.14 13.00 -0.57
C ASP A 184 -4.65 12.64 0.85
N ILE A 185 -5.45 13.53 1.45
CA ILE A 185 -5.91 13.37 2.83
C ILE A 185 -7.14 12.47 2.85
N ALA A 186 -7.07 11.40 3.64
CA ALA A 186 -8.25 10.60 3.99
C ALA A 186 -8.86 11.11 5.29
N ALA A 187 -10.19 11.02 5.41
CA ALA A 187 -10.90 11.48 6.60
C ALA A 187 -12.09 10.58 6.96
N ILE A 188 -12.36 10.44 8.25
CA ILE A 188 -13.54 9.74 8.78
C ILE A 188 -14.07 10.44 10.04
N GLY A 189 -15.38 10.35 10.25
CA GLY A 189 -16.07 10.84 11.43
C GLY A 189 -17.07 11.92 11.08
N LYS A 190 -17.15 12.98 11.89
CA LYS A 190 -18.15 14.03 11.72
C LYS A 190 -18.06 14.67 10.33
N GLY A 191 -19.07 14.42 9.49
CA GLY A 191 -19.17 14.98 8.14
C GLY A 191 -18.19 14.39 7.12
N ALA A 192 -17.62 13.22 7.39
CA ALA A 192 -16.76 12.47 6.48
C ALA A 192 -17.20 11.00 6.45
N ASP A 193 -17.75 10.57 5.32
CA ASP A 193 -18.25 9.21 5.11
C ASP A 193 -17.29 8.40 4.23
N SER A 194 -17.12 7.11 4.57
CA SER A 194 -16.44 6.15 3.70
C SER A 194 -17.33 5.84 2.48
N GLN A 195 -16.74 5.87 1.28
CA GLN A 195 -17.45 5.52 0.05
C GLN A 195 -17.30 4.02 -0.20
N ILE A 196 -18.39 3.27 -0.01
CA ILE A 196 -18.49 1.87 -0.47
C ILE A 196 -19.22 1.87 -1.81
N PRO A 197 -18.68 1.25 -2.87
CA PRO A 197 -19.38 1.16 -4.16
C PRO A 197 -20.69 0.39 -4.00
N THR A 198 -21.76 0.86 -4.66
CA THR A 198 -23.08 0.22 -4.60
C THR A 198 -23.21 -1.00 -5.52
N SER A 199 -22.25 -1.20 -6.42
CA SER A 199 -22.20 -2.30 -7.37
C SER A 199 -20.80 -2.49 -7.90
N LEU A 200 -20.45 -3.73 -8.24
CA LEU A 200 -19.22 -4.11 -8.93
C LEU A 200 -19.57 -4.78 -10.24
N GLU A 201 -18.77 -4.53 -11.28
CA GLU A 201 -18.86 -5.30 -12.52
C GLU A 201 -18.37 -6.73 -12.29
N ALA A 202 -19.07 -7.72 -12.87
CA ALA A 202 -18.68 -9.11 -12.72
C ALA A 202 -17.33 -9.40 -13.41
N PRO A 203 -16.51 -10.31 -12.87
CA PRO A 203 -15.33 -10.83 -13.55
C PRO A 203 -15.64 -11.35 -14.95
N GLN A 204 -14.69 -11.20 -15.88
CA GLN A 204 -14.86 -11.64 -17.27
C GLN A 204 -13.92 -12.81 -17.58
N ASN A 205 -14.26 -13.60 -18.60
CA ASN A 205 -13.39 -14.64 -19.16
C ASN A 205 -12.88 -15.68 -18.13
N LEU A 206 -13.71 -16.05 -17.15
CA LEU A 206 -13.36 -17.11 -16.20
C LEU A 206 -13.04 -18.41 -16.93
N ALA A 207 -11.79 -18.86 -16.81
CA ALA A 207 -11.29 -20.08 -17.42
C ALA A 207 -10.64 -20.95 -16.34
N GLY A 208 -11.08 -22.20 -16.24
CA GLY A 208 -10.55 -23.18 -15.29
C GLY A 208 -9.80 -24.30 -16.00
N GLN A 209 -8.73 -24.79 -15.39
CA GLN A 209 -8.03 -26.00 -15.80
C GLN A 209 -7.60 -26.82 -14.57
N ILE A 210 -7.52 -28.13 -14.74
CA ILE A 210 -6.99 -29.03 -13.71
C ILE A 210 -5.47 -29.12 -13.90
N LYS A 211 -4.72 -28.89 -12.82
CA LYS A 211 -3.28 -29.16 -12.72
C LYS A 211 -3.01 -30.24 -11.69
N LYS A 212 -1.77 -30.74 -11.66
CA LYS A 212 -1.29 -31.67 -10.63
C LYS A 212 -0.14 -31.06 -9.86
N ASP A 213 -0.14 -31.24 -8.55
CA ASP A 213 0.95 -30.79 -7.69
C ASP A 213 2.17 -31.72 -7.82
N MET A 214 3.21 -31.47 -7.05
CA MET A 214 4.42 -32.29 -7.04
C MET A 214 4.17 -33.75 -6.62
N ASN A 215 3.06 -34.02 -5.92
CA ASN A 215 2.63 -35.33 -5.45
C ASN A 215 1.58 -35.99 -6.37
N GLN A 216 1.37 -35.44 -7.57
CA GLN A 216 0.33 -35.88 -8.53
C GLN A 216 -1.12 -35.67 -8.07
N LYS A 217 -1.34 -34.90 -7.00
CA LYS A 217 -2.69 -34.57 -6.53
C LYS A 217 -3.30 -33.50 -7.45
N PRO A 218 -4.50 -33.73 -8.03
CA PRO A 218 -5.15 -32.77 -8.89
C PRO A 218 -5.72 -31.59 -8.09
N TYR A 219 -5.69 -30.40 -8.69
CA TYR A 219 -6.30 -29.17 -8.17
C TYR A 219 -6.78 -28.29 -9.33
N PHE A 220 -7.73 -27.39 -9.06
CA PHE A 220 -8.19 -26.43 -10.06
C PHE A 220 -7.34 -25.17 -10.03
N THR A 221 -7.05 -24.63 -11.21
CA THR A 221 -6.52 -23.28 -11.38
C THR A 221 -7.47 -22.48 -12.26
N PHE A 222 -7.77 -21.26 -11.84
CA PHE A 222 -8.65 -20.34 -12.53
C PHE A 222 -7.91 -19.07 -12.89
N THR A 223 -8.20 -18.55 -14.08
CA THR A 223 -7.83 -17.18 -14.48
C THR A 223 -9.08 -16.44 -14.91
N HIS A 224 -9.14 -15.15 -14.64
CA HIS A 224 -10.21 -14.26 -15.09
C HIS A 224 -9.65 -12.86 -15.36
N THR A 225 -10.46 -12.02 -15.98
CA THR A 225 -10.18 -10.60 -16.17
C THR A 225 -10.95 -9.81 -15.11
N ILE A 226 -10.23 -9.02 -14.32
CA ILE A 226 -10.82 -8.06 -13.37
C ILE A 226 -11.22 -6.81 -14.18
N PRO A 227 -12.48 -6.36 -14.12
CA PRO A 227 -12.88 -5.12 -14.79
C PRO A 227 -12.15 -3.90 -14.21
N GLU A 228 -11.80 -2.93 -15.07
CA GLU A 228 -11.14 -1.68 -14.64
C GLU A 228 -11.93 -0.91 -13.59
N SER A 229 -13.27 -0.97 -13.67
CA SER A 229 -14.16 -0.39 -12.66
C SER A 229 -13.95 -1.00 -11.27
N VAL A 230 -13.67 -2.31 -11.22
CA VAL A 230 -13.38 -3.06 -9.99
C VAL A 230 -11.97 -2.76 -9.50
N ILE A 231 -10.97 -2.69 -10.39
CA ILE A 231 -9.61 -2.27 -10.02
C ILE A 231 -9.64 -0.89 -9.36
N LYS A 232 -10.37 0.06 -9.96
CA LYS A 232 -10.51 1.40 -9.40
C LYS A 232 -11.26 1.40 -8.07
N ALA A 233 -12.38 0.69 -7.96
CA ALA A 233 -13.12 0.58 -6.71
C ALA A 233 -12.29 -0.09 -5.60
N ASN A 234 -11.42 -1.03 -5.98
CA ASN A 234 -10.47 -1.68 -5.10
C ASN A 234 -9.36 -0.74 -4.60
N GLN A 235 -9.23 0.48 -5.11
CA GLN A 235 -8.36 1.49 -4.51
C GLN A 235 -9.05 2.20 -3.34
N ASP A 236 -10.38 2.29 -3.38
CA ASP A 236 -11.19 3.01 -2.39
C ASP A 236 -11.64 2.12 -1.22
N THR A 237 -11.84 0.83 -1.47
CA THR A 237 -12.19 -0.18 -0.46
C THR A 237 -11.61 -1.52 -0.87
N GLU A 238 -11.37 -2.41 0.09
CA GLU A 238 -10.99 -3.78 -0.23
C GLU A 238 -12.09 -4.48 -1.05
N ILE A 239 -11.68 -5.12 -2.13
CA ILE A 239 -12.49 -6.03 -2.91
C ILE A 239 -11.76 -7.37 -2.98
N VAL A 240 -12.49 -8.44 -2.66
CA VAL A 240 -11.96 -9.81 -2.72
C VAL A 240 -12.69 -10.61 -3.78
N GLY A 241 -11.95 -11.47 -4.48
CA GLY A 241 -12.53 -12.45 -5.38
C GLY A 241 -13.18 -13.59 -4.58
N VAL A 242 -14.34 -14.05 -5.02
CA VAL A 242 -15.03 -15.17 -4.40
C VAL A 242 -15.40 -16.17 -5.50
N LEU A 243 -15.02 -17.44 -5.32
CA LEU A 243 -15.27 -18.53 -6.24
C LEU A 243 -16.33 -19.46 -5.65
N ASP A 244 -17.46 -19.60 -6.31
CA ASP A 244 -18.51 -20.54 -5.95
C ASP A 244 -18.50 -21.73 -6.91
N TRP A 245 -18.90 -22.89 -6.42
CA TRP A 245 -18.77 -24.14 -7.17
C TRP A 245 -19.94 -25.09 -6.89
N ARG A 246 -20.15 -26.01 -7.83
CA ARG A 246 -21.06 -27.14 -7.65
C ARG A 246 -20.69 -28.28 -8.58
N PRO A 247 -21.08 -29.52 -8.24
CA PRO A 247 -21.14 -30.58 -9.23
C PRO A 247 -22.24 -30.31 -10.26
N GLU A 248 -22.10 -30.89 -11.46
CA GLU A 248 -23.15 -30.83 -12.49
C GLU A 248 -24.50 -31.32 -11.93
N GLY A 249 -25.54 -30.48 -12.08
CA GLY A 249 -26.89 -30.75 -11.56
C GLY A 249 -27.04 -30.57 -10.03
N GLY A 250 -26.00 -30.15 -9.32
CA GLY A 250 -26.02 -29.91 -7.87
C GLY A 250 -26.47 -28.50 -7.47
N VAL A 251 -26.37 -28.24 -6.16
CA VAL A 251 -26.59 -26.94 -5.54
C VAL A 251 -25.24 -26.23 -5.40
N TRP A 252 -25.22 -24.92 -5.56
CA TRP A 252 -24.03 -24.11 -5.31
C TRP A 252 -23.59 -24.20 -3.85
N ALA A 253 -22.29 -24.25 -3.61
CA ALA A 253 -21.76 -24.35 -2.26
C ALA A 253 -22.28 -23.23 -1.36
N SER A 254 -22.29 -21.99 -1.86
CA SER A 254 -22.84 -20.82 -1.16
C SER A 254 -24.35 -20.89 -0.83
N GLU A 255 -25.08 -21.81 -1.47
CA GLU A 255 -26.53 -22.00 -1.30
C GLU A 255 -26.86 -23.19 -0.38
N THR A 256 -25.87 -23.83 0.21
CA THR A 256 -26.05 -24.91 1.19
C THR A 256 -25.94 -24.39 2.62
N ALA A 257 -26.52 -25.11 3.59
CA ALA A 257 -26.56 -24.66 4.99
C ALA A 257 -25.16 -24.48 5.62
N ASP A 258 -24.19 -25.29 5.19
CA ASP A 258 -22.82 -25.32 5.73
C ASP A 258 -21.76 -24.94 4.68
N GLY A 259 -22.16 -24.64 3.44
CA GLY A 259 -21.24 -24.32 2.37
C GLY A 259 -20.97 -22.83 2.29
N MET A 260 -19.71 -22.49 2.03
CA MET A 260 -19.25 -21.12 1.84
C MET A 260 -18.60 -21.03 0.48
N ALA A 261 -18.82 -19.95 -0.26
CA ALA A 261 -18.00 -19.70 -1.43
C ALA A 261 -16.51 -19.58 -1.03
N TYR A 262 -15.61 -19.96 -1.91
CA TYR A 262 -14.18 -20.01 -1.65
C TYR A 262 -13.58 -18.64 -1.89
N GLN A 263 -12.92 -18.11 -0.86
CA GLN A 263 -12.17 -16.87 -0.94
C GLN A 263 -10.66 -17.22 -0.91
N PRO A 264 -9.89 -16.93 -1.98
CA PRO A 264 -8.47 -17.29 -2.08
C PRO A 264 -7.54 -16.44 -1.21
N GLY A 265 -8.09 -15.50 -0.45
CA GLY A 265 -7.37 -14.61 0.45
C GLY A 265 -8.07 -13.25 0.57
N ASN A 266 -7.47 -12.35 1.34
CA ASN A 266 -7.91 -10.95 1.49
C ASN A 266 -7.22 -10.04 0.46
N VAL A 267 -7.22 -10.47 -0.81
CA VAL A 267 -6.57 -9.77 -1.92
C VAL A 267 -7.35 -9.97 -3.22
N LEU A 268 -7.35 -8.94 -4.07
CA LEU A 268 -7.90 -9.00 -5.41
C LEU A 268 -6.87 -9.65 -6.36
N LEU A 269 -7.19 -10.82 -6.91
CA LEU A 269 -6.26 -11.57 -7.77
C LEU A 269 -6.98 -12.02 -9.04
N SER A 270 -6.33 -11.90 -10.19
CA SER A 270 -6.82 -12.41 -11.49
C SER A 270 -6.65 -13.92 -11.65
N SER A 271 -5.92 -14.56 -10.74
CA SER A 271 -5.66 -15.99 -10.72
C SER A 271 -5.89 -16.60 -9.35
N THR A 272 -6.40 -17.83 -9.31
CA THR A 272 -6.70 -18.54 -8.07
C THR A 272 -6.51 -20.04 -8.22
N GLU A 273 -5.93 -20.66 -7.19
CA GLU A 273 -5.86 -22.11 -7.05
C GLU A 273 -6.91 -22.57 -6.05
N PHE A 274 -7.60 -23.67 -6.36
CA PHE A 274 -8.68 -24.17 -5.53
C PHE A 274 -8.65 -25.70 -5.46
N THR A 275 -8.62 -26.19 -4.23
CA THR A 275 -8.89 -27.59 -3.92
C THR A 275 -10.06 -27.63 -2.96
N PRO A 276 -11.21 -28.21 -3.35
CA PRO A 276 -12.36 -28.25 -2.47
C PRO A 276 -12.06 -29.04 -1.19
N PRO A 277 -12.56 -28.62 -0.02
CA PRO A 277 -12.16 -29.18 1.28
C PRO A 277 -12.49 -30.66 1.49
N SER A 278 -13.45 -31.19 0.73
CA SER A 278 -14.09 -32.50 0.99
C SER A 278 -13.93 -33.53 -0.13
N PHE A 279 -13.14 -33.26 -1.18
CA PHE A 279 -13.03 -34.17 -2.31
C PHE A 279 -11.80 -35.06 -2.25
N ASP A 280 -12.01 -36.34 -2.61
CA ASP A 280 -10.92 -37.24 -2.95
C ASP A 280 -10.31 -36.80 -4.28
N ALA A 281 -9.01 -37.03 -4.48
CA ALA A 281 -8.30 -36.71 -5.72
C ALA A 281 -9.02 -37.28 -6.95
N ASP A 282 -9.63 -38.45 -6.78
CA ASP A 282 -10.40 -39.16 -7.79
C ASP A 282 -11.70 -38.42 -8.21
N GLU A 283 -12.31 -37.62 -7.33
CA GLU A 283 -13.57 -36.91 -7.61
C GLU A 283 -13.34 -35.66 -8.48
N ILE A 284 -12.19 -35.01 -8.34
CA ILE A 284 -11.79 -33.86 -9.17
C ILE A 284 -11.74 -34.25 -10.66
N GLU A 285 -11.21 -35.43 -10.97
CA GLU A 285 -11.03 -35.89 -12.36
C GLU A 285 -12.26 -36.60 -12.96
N LYS A 286 -13.14 -37.19 -12.12
CA LYS A 286 -14.25 -38.04 -12.59
C LYS A 286 -15.59 -37.32 -12.71
N GLN A 287 -15.70 -36.13 -12.14
CA GLN A 287 -16.95 -35.37 -12.08
C GLN A 287 -16.88 -34.10 -12.92
N ASN A 288 -17.99 -33.74 -13.55
CA ASN A 288 -18.14 -32.44 -14.17
C ASN A 288 -18.47 -31.40 -13.09
N TRP A 289 -17.65 -30.37 -13.02
CA TRP A 289 -17.78 -29.26 -12.07
C TRP A 289 -18.22 -27.99 -12.79
N GLN A 290 -19.02 -27.19 -12.10
CA GLN A 290 -19.40 -25.86 -12.54
C GLN A 290 -18.89 -24.84 -11.52
N PHE A 291 -18.35 -23.74 -12.02
CA PHE A 291 -17.77 -22.67 -11.23
C PHE A 291 -18.35 -21.32 -11.65
N ARG A 292 -18.47 -20.39 -10.70
CA ARG A 292 -18.82 -18.99 -10.94
C ARG A 292 -18.02 -18.07 -10.01
N MET A 293 -17.81 -16.85 -10.45
CA MET A 293 -17.24 -15.74 -9.66
C MET A 293 -18.16 -14.53 -9.78
#